data_AF-A0A831KKI2-F1
#
_entry.id   AF-A0A831KKI2-F1
#
_cell.length_a   1.000
_cell.length_b   1.000
_cell.length_c   1.000
_cell.angle_alpha   90.00
_cell.angle_beta   90.00
_cell.angle_gamma   90.00
#
_symmetry.space_group_name_H-M   'P 1'
#
loop_
_entity.id
_entity.type
_entity.pdbx_description
1 polymer ?
#
loop_
_entity_poly.entity_id
_entity_poly.type
_entity_poly.pdbx_seq_one_letter_code
_entity_poly.pdbx_strand_id
1 'polypeptide(L)'
;MAAKILTHHRFTREVDRQLLKRRFYGINRERLQRLRETLRPRQRQFLDLLPLLFHTNHPLLPGFVSKGTPFGISDYSPAKRSVEAARQLTRSFHYQKRALPTYWIHALYLMGSSGTIAYSENSDFDVWVCHPPGLTREQRNELRRKTERISAWARAIEMEVHFFVMEAERFRAGGEEALSTESSGKIQHQLLLDEFYRTGLLLAGRHPIWWLVPPEAEGGYDDYVRELKRRRFVRADEDIDLGGLARVPAGEFLGASLWQLYKAIDSPYKSLLKILLMEVYASEYPRVDLLSLRFKRAVYDGETDLDRLDPYVMLEAKVEEYLTACGERERLELARRCFYFKVGERLSEPEPHAHTGRRREVMRALTREWGWKSVDLHVLDARASWKIHRVLDERRILVDQLTRSYRMLSDFAREHRHTASIDPLDLNTLGRKLYASFERKAGKVEIINPGIS
;
A
#
# COMPACT_ATOMS: atom_id res chain seq x y z
N MET A 1 -0.57 6.17 -44.83
CA MET A 1 -0.78 4.74 -44.52
C MET A 1 0.20 4.19 -43.48
N ALA A 2 1.49 4.54 -43.50
CA ALA A 2 2.49 4.06 -42.54
C ALA A 2 2.17 4.35 -41.05
N ALA A 3 1.61 5.52 -40.72
CA ALA A 3 1.18 5.85 -39.36
C ALA A 3 -0.01 5.00 -38.85
N LYS A 4 -0.88 4.51 -39.75
CA LYS A 4 -1.98 3.59 -39.43
C LYS A 4 -1.49 2.15 -39.22
N ILE A 5 -0.40 1.76 -39.90
CA ILE A 5 0.21 0.42 -39.79
C ILE A 5 1.05 0.31 -38.51
N LEU A 6 1.77 1.38 -38.13
CA LEU A 6 2.48 1.46 -36.83
C LEU A 6 1.53 1.50 -35.63
N THR A 7 0.35 2.13 -35.77
CA THR A 7 -0.69 2.05 -34.74
C THR A 7 -1.34 0.68 -34.69
N HIS A 8 -1.59 0.00 -35.82
CA HIS A 8 -2.11 -1.38 -35.78
C HIS A 8 -1.13 -2.35 -35.11
N HIS A 9 0.16 -2.26 -35.41
CA HIS A 9 1.16 -3.16 -34.80
C HIS A 9 1.44 -2.92 -33.31
N ARG A 10 1.25 -1.69 -32.80
CA ARG A 10 1.33 -1.40 -31.35
C ARG A 10 0.26 -2.12 -30.53
N PHE A 11 -0.89 -2.45 -31.13
CA PHE A 11 -1.99 -3.12 -30.44
C PHE A 11 -2.07 -4.63 -30.72
N THR A 12 -1.26 -5.20 -31.62
CA THR A 12 -1.34 -6.63 -32.01
C THR A 12 -0.33 -7.56 -31.34
N ARG A 13 0.65 -7.06 -30.56
CA ARG A 13 1.33 -7.90 -29.54
C ARG A 13 0.43 -8.02 -28.30
N GLU A 14 -0.84 -8.31 -28.55
CA GLU A 14 -1.92 -8.32 -27.59
C GLU A 14 -1.71 -9.56 -26.71
N VAL A 15 -1.09 -9.40 -25.54
CA VAL A 15 -1.52 -10.27 -24.44
C VAL A 15 -3.03 -10.08 -24.36
N ASP A 16 -3.78 -11.16 -24.57
CA ASP A 16 -5.24 -11.13 -24.56
C ASP A 16 -5.71 -10.36 -23.32
N ARG A 17 -6.39 -9.24 -23.52
CA ARG A 17 -6.82 -8.37 -22.42
C ARG A 17 -7.73 -9.14 -21.45
N GLN A 18 -8.46 -10.13 -21.94
CA GLN A 18 -9.24 -11.03 -21.12
C GLN A 18 -8.33 -11.94 -20.27
N LEU A 19 -7.21 -12.41 -20.82
CA LEU A 19 -6.17 -13.12 -20.07
C LEU A 19 -5.55 -12.22 -18.99
N LEU A 20 -5.19 -10.97 -19.30
CA LEU A 20 -4.66 -10.01 -18.31
C LEU A 20 -5.65 -9.75 -17.18
N LYS A 21 -6.92 -9.53 -17.51
CA LYS A 21 -8.00 -9.41 -16.51
C LYS A 21 -8.07 -10.65 -15.64
N ARG A 22 -8.07 -11.84 -16.24
CA ARG A 22 -8.11 -13.12 -15.50
C ARG A 22 -6.92 -13.26 -14.56
N ARG A 23 -5.70 -12.90 -15.00
CA ARG A 23 -4.49 -12.90 -14.15
C ARG A 23 -4.64 -11.93 -12.98
N PHE A 24 -5.00 -10.67 -13.24
CA PHE A 24 -5.22 -9.68 -12.18
C PHE A 24 -6.27 -10.16 -11.16
N TYR A 25 -7.45 -10.59 -11.63
CA TYR A 25 -8.50 -11.08 -10.73
C TYR A 25 -8.08 -12.36 -9.99
N GLY A 26 -7.28 -13.23 -10.61
CA GLY A 26 -6.69 -14.41 -9.98
C GLY A 26 -5.78 -14.04 -8.81
N ILE A 27 -4.78 -13.19 -9.08
CA ILE A 27 -3.85 -12.66 -8.08
C ILE A 27 -4.60 -11.96 -6.95
N ASN A 28 -5.55 -11.08 -7.28
CA ASN A 28 -6.36 -10.36 -6.29
C ASN A 28 -7.17 -11.30 -5.41
N ARG A 29 -7.82 -12.32 -6.01
CA ARG A 29 -8.61 -13.32 -5.27
C ARG A 29 -7.74 -14.13 -4.32
N GLU A 30 -6.57 -14.56 -4.77
CA GLU A 30 -5.65 -15.37 -3.96
C GLU A 30 -5.02 -14.54 -2.83
N ARG A 31 -4.63 -13.28 -3.08
CA ARG A 31 -4.16 -12.38 -2.02
C ARG A 31 -5.26 -12.08 -0.99
N LEU A 32 -6.51 -11.91 -1.44
CA LEU A 32 -7.65 -11.75 -0.53
C LEU A 32 -7.89 -13.02 0.29
N GLN A 33 -7.71 -14.21 -0.31
CA GLN A 33 -7.80 -15.48 0.40
C GLN A 33 -6.71 -15.61 1.47
N ARG A 34 -5.45 -15.29 1.15
CA ARG A 34 -4.35 -15.25 2.14
C ARG A 34 -4.66 -14.31 3.29
N LEU A 35 -5.15 -13.10 3.00
CA LEU A 35 -5.56 -12.16 4.04
C LEU A 35 -6.62 -12.80 4.94
N ARG A 36 -7.70 -13.36 4.40
CA ARG A 36 -8.76 -13.99 5.21
C ARG A 36 -8.23 -15.10 6.13
N GLU A 37 -7.29 -15.91 5.64
CA GLU A 37 -6.68 -17.00 6.40
C GLU A 37 -5.87 -16.49 7.59
N THR A 38 -5.19 -15.35 7.43
CA THR A 38 -4.42 -14.69 8.51
C THR A 38 -5.28 -13.92 9.52
N LEU A 39 -6.51 -13.53 9.16
CA LEU A 39 -7.36 -12.73 10.04
C LEU A 39 -8.01 -13.57 11.15
N ARG A 40 -8.05 -12.99 12.35
CA ARG A 40 -8.87 -13.49 13.48
C ARG A 40 -10.34 -13.53 13.08
N PRO A 41 -11.19 -14.40 13.69
CA PRO A 41 -12.58 -14.56 13.27
C PRO A 41 -13.40 -13.26 13.18
N ARG A 42 -13.26 -12.36 14.16
CA ARG A 42 -13.93 -11.04 14.16
C ARG A 42 -13.45 -10.13 13.02
N GLN A 43 -12.14 -10.13 12.75
CA GLN A 43 -11.54 -9.37 11.65
C GLN A 43 -11.98 -9.90 10.29
N ARG A 44 -12.06 -11.22 10.14
CA ARG A 44 -12.59 -11.88 8.94
C ARG A 44 -14.05 -11.51 8.70
N GLN A 45 -14.87 -11.49 9.77
CA GLN A 45 -16.26 -11.06 9.67
C GLN A 45 -16.38 -9.59 9.25
N PHE A 46 -15.53 -8.71 9.79
CA PHE A 46 -15.46 -7.31 9.36
C PHE A 46 -15.15 -7.20 7.87
N LEU A 47 -14.09 -7.87 7.40
CA LEU A 47 -13.68 -7.87 5.99
C LEU A 47 -14.81 -8.37 5.08
N ASP A 48 -15.52 -9.42 5.48
CA ASP A 48 -16.62 -10.02 4.71
C ASP A 48 -17.87 -9.12 4.65
N LEU A 49 -18.12 -8.36 5.71
CA LEU A 49 -19.26 -7.46 5.81
C LEU A 49 -18.99 -6.12 5.10
N LEU A 50 -17.73 -5.69 5.04
CA LEU A 50 -17.35 -4.34 4.63
C LEU A 50 -17.95 -3.90 3.28
N PRO A 51 -17.86 -4.68 2.17
CA PRO A 51 -18.48 -4.26 0.92
C PRO A 51 -20.01 -4.14 1.00
N LEU A 52 -20.66 -4.98 1.80
CA LEU A 52 -22.11 -4.89 1.99
C LEU A 52 -22.53 -3.62 2.73
N LEU A 53 -21.71 -3.11 3.64
CA LEU A 53 -21.97 -1.84 4.35
C LEU A 53 -21.99 -0.65 3.40
N PHE A 54 -21.20 -0.67 2.32
CA PHE A 54 -21.21 0.39 1.30
C PHE A 54 -22.20 0.10 0.15
N HIS A 55 -22.55 -1.15 -0.09
CA HIS A 55 -23.56 -1.53 -1.08
C HIS A 55 -24.99 -1.37 -0.57
N THR A 56 -25.22 -1.31 0.74
CA THR A 56 -26.54 -1.09 1.34
C THR A 56 -26.54 0.12 2.27
N ASN A 57 -27.73 0.67 2.55
CA ASN A 57 -27.90 1.75 3.50
C ASN A 57 -29.05 1.41 4.46
N HIS A 58 -28.76 0.60 5.49
CA HIS A 58 -29.76 0.02 6.37
C HIS A 58 -29.58 0.51 7.82
N PRO A 59 -30.64 0.99 8.52
CA PRO A 59 -30.54 1.58 9.87
C PRO A 59 -29.89 0.69 10.94
N LEU A 60 -30.01 -0.63 10.80
CA LEU A 60 -29.44 -1.60 11.74
C LEU A 60 -27.99 -2.00 11.42
N LEU A 61 -27.43 -1.54 10.30
CA LEU A 61 -26.05 -1.86 9.93
C LEU A 61 -25.09 -0.73 10.33
N PRO A 62 -23.83 -1.05 10.68
CA PRO A 62 -22.79 -0.08 10.92
C PRO A 62 -22.64 0.90 9.74
N GLY A 63 -22.39 2.17 10.06
CA GLY A 63 -22.22 3.19 9.03
C GLY A 63 -23.49 3.86 8.53
N PHE A 64 -24.69 3.41 8.92
CA PHE A 64 -25.91 4.15 8.58
C PHE A 64 -25.84 5.58 9.13
N VAL A 65 -26.12 6.61 8.32
CA VAL A 65 -26.16 8.02 8.73
C VAL A 65 -27.56 8.58 8.53
N SER A 66 -28.07 8.54 7.31
CA SER A 66 -29.42 8.94 6.94
C SER A 66 -29.92 8.07 5.77
N LYS A 67 -31.19 8.18 5.37
CA LYS A 67 -31.69 7.50 4.17
C LYS A 67 -31.07 8.03 2.87
N GLY A 68 -30.56 9.27 2.88
CA GLY A 68 -29.95 9.95 1.73
C GLY A 68 -28.46 9.64 1.52
N THR A 69 -27.85 8.87 2.43
CA THR A 69 -26.41 8.58 2.38
C THR A 69 -26.06 7.79 1.12
N PRO A 70 -25.08 8.23 0.31
CA PRO A 70 -24.66 7.53 -0.89
C PRO A 70 -24.28 6.06 -0.61
N PHE A 71 -24.78 5.16 -1.45
CA PHE A 71 -24.54 3.73 -1.36
C PHE A 71 -24.70 3.06 -2.73
N GLY A 72 -24.33 1.77 -2.78
CA GLY A 72 -24.40 0.96 -3.99
C GLY A 72 -23.06 0.90 -4.69
N ILE A 73 -22.45 -0.28 -4.65
CA ILE A 73 -21.18 -0.56 -5.34
C ILE A 73 -21.47 -1.07 -6.75
N SER A 74 -20.79 -0.49 -7.75
CA SER A 74 -20.83 -0.92 -9.16
C SER A 74 -20.48 -2.41 -9.28
N ASP A 75 -21.22 -3.17 -10.09
CA ASP A 75 -20.94 -4.60 -10.38
C ASP A 75 -20.71 -5.51 -9.14
N TYR A 76 -21.24 -5.14 -7.98
CA TYR A 76 -21.12 -5.94 -6.76
C TYR A 76 -22.41 -6.66 -6.45
N SER A 77 -22.31 -7.98 -6.33
CA SER A 77 -23.36 -8.83 -5.78
C SER A 77 -22.88 -9.45 -4.46
N PRO A 78 -23.55 -9.20 -3.32
CA PRO A 78 -23.14 -9.75 -2.05
C PRO A 78 -23.05 -11.27 -2.07
N ALA A 79 -21.90 -11.79 -1.68
CA ALA A 79 -21.71 -13.23 -1.50
C ALA A 79 -22.46 -13.72 -0.26
N LYS A 80 -22.76 -15.03 -0.21
CA LYS A 80 -23.44 -15.67 0.92
C LYS A 80 -22.80 -15.30 2.27
N ARG A 81 -21.47 -15.36 2.34
CA ARG A 81 -20.66 -14.99 3.51
C ARG A 81 -20.91 -13.55 3.99
N SER A 82 -21.08 -12.59 3.09
CA SER A 82 -21.32 -11.19 3.45
C SER A 82 -22.69 -11.00 4.07
N VAL A 83 -23.69 -11.72 3.54
CA VAL A 83 -25.06 -11.72 4.09
C VAL A 83 -25.11 -12.46 5.43
N GLU A 84 -24.39 -13.56 5.58
CA GLU A 84 -24.25 -14.30 6.85
C GLU A 84 -23.56 -13.44 7.91
N ALA A 85 -22.47 -12.73 7.56
CA ALA A 85 -21.79 -11.80 8.45
C ALA A 85 -22.72 -10.67 8.92
N ALA A 86 -23.59 -10.16 8.05
CA ALA A 86 -24.60 -9.16 8.42
C ALA A 86 -25.67 -9.72 9.37
N ARG A 87 -26.13 -10.96 9.14
CA ARG A 87 -27.13 -11.64 9.99
C ARG A 87 -26.60 -11.97 11.38
N GLN A 88 -25.31 -12.28 11.49
CA GLN A 88 -24.64 -12.44 12.78
C GLN A 88 -24.64 -11.15 13.60
N LEU A 89 -24.57 -9.99 12.94
CA LEU A 89 -24.66 -8.69 13.60
C LEU A 89 -26.09 -8.27 13.91
N THR A 90 -27.04 -8.58 13.03
CA THR A 90 -28.46 -8.25 13.18
C THR A 90 -29.31 -9.35 12.56
N ARG A 91 -29.93 -10.20 13.40
CA ARG A 91 -30.73 -11.35 12.95
C ARG A 91 -31.92 -10.97 12.06
N SER A 92 -32.47 -9.78 12.26
CA SER A 92 -33.58 -9.24 11.45
C SER A 92 -33.14 -8.69 10.09
N PHE A 93 -31.84 -8.67 9.78
CA PHE A 93 -31.35 -8.21 8.49
C PHE A 93 -31.67 -9.21 7.37
N HIS A 94 -32.39 -8.73 6.37
CA HIS A 94 -32.73 -9.47 5.17
C HIS A 94 -32.21 -8.71 3.96
N TYR A 95 -31.18 -9.26 3.30
CA TYR A 95 -30.72 -8.70 2.04
C TYR A 95 -31.76 -8.95 0.95
N GLN A 96 -32.23 -7.89 0.32
CA GLN A 96 -33.08 -7.95 -0.86
C GLN A 96 -32.31 -7.40 -2.04
N LYS A 97 -32.12 -8.23 -3.07
CA LYS A 97 -31.51 -7.77 -4.32
C LYS A 97 -32.44 -6.74 -4.96
N ARG A 98 -31.93 -5.53 -5.16
CA ARG A 98 -32.66 -4.43 -5.79
C ARG A 98 -31.74 -3.79 -6.83
N ALA A 99 -32.28 -3.52 -8.01
CA ALA A 99 -31.61 -2.62 -8.96
C ALA A 99 -31.63 -1.22 -8.35
N LEU A 100 -30.45 -0.61 -8.22
CA LEU A 100 -30.34 0.76 -7.74
C LEU A 100 -30.41 1.72 -8.94
N PRO A 101 -31.10 2.87 -8.80
CA PRO A 101 -31.08 3.89 -9.85
C PRO A 101 -29.67 4.41 -10.13
N THR A 102 -28.84 4.48 -9.08
CA THR A 102 -27.46 4.94 -9.16
C THR A 102 -26.58 4.13 -8.21
N TYR A 103 -25.38 3.77 -8.67
CA TYR A 103 -24.33 3.15 -7.87
C TYR A 103 -23.30 4.21 -7.48
N TRP A 104 -23.41 4.75 -6.27
CA TRP A 104 -22.58 5.86 -5.82
C TRP A 104 -21.17 5.47 -5.36
N ILE A 105 -20.85 4.18 -5.35
CA ILE A 105 -19.52 3.66 -5.02
C ILE A 105 -18.98 2.94 -6.26
N HIS A 106 -17.88 3.43 -6.81
CA HIS A 106 -17.19 2.80 -7.94
C HIS A 106 -16.42 1.57 -7.48
N ALA A 107 -15.66 1.69 -6.40
CA ALA A 107 -14.82 0.60 -5.92
C ALA A 107 -14.45 0.77 -4.44
N LEU A 108 -14.13 -0.35 -3.81
CA LEU A 108 -13.47 -0.42 -2.51
C LEU A 108 -12.14 -1.13 -2.68
N TYR A 109 -11.07 -0.48 -2.24
CA TYR A 109 -9.73 -1.06 -2.21
C TYR A 109 -9.19 -1.10 -0.80
N LEU A 110 -8.52 -2.19 -0.45
CA LEU A 110 -7.68 -2.26 0.73
C LEU A 110 -6.22 -2.09 0.30
N MET A 111 -5.45 -1.29 1.01
CA MET A 111 -4.06 -0.97 0.70
C MET A 111 -3.09 -1.42 1.80
N GLY A 112 -1.79 -1.29 1.51
CA GLY A 112 -0.72 -1.49 2.48
C GLY A 112 -0.27 -2.95 2.59
N SER A 113 0.03 -3.41 3.80
CA SER A 113 0.50 -4.79 4.03
C SER A 113 -0.60 -5.85 3.97
N SER A 114 -1.85 -5.48 3.74
CA SER A 114 -2.95 -6.42 3.67
C SER A 114 -2.79 -7.40 2.49
N GLY A 115 -2.87 -8.71 2.78
CA GLY A 115 -2.69 -9.77 1.80
C GLY A 115 -1.28 -9.84 1.20
N THR A 116 -0.28 -9.39 1.97
CA THR A 116 1.15 -9.61 1.71
C THR A 116 1.76 -10.41 2.87
N ILE A 117 2.98 -10.89 2.68
CA ILE A 117 3.77 -11.59 3.71
C ILE A 117 4.03 -10.70 4.95
N ALA A 118 3.98 -9.39 4.76
CA ALA A 118 4.25 -8.38 5.78
C ALA A 118 3.02 -7.99 6.60
N TYR A 119 1.88 -8.65 6.40
CA TYR A 119 0.70 -8.48 7.23
C TYR A 119 0.94 -9.05 8.64
N SER A 120 0.51 -8.29 9.64
CA SER A 120 0.45 -8.73 11.04
C SER A 120 -0.88 -8.33 11.67
N GLU A 121 -1.26 -8.97 12.77
CA GLU A 121 -2.53 -8.67 13.47
C GLU A 121 -2.62 -7.22 13.98
N ASN A 122 -1.47 -6.57 14.17
CA ASN A 122 -1.35 -5.15 14.56
C ASN A 122 -1.32 -4.19 13.35
N SER A 123 -1.47 -4.70 12.12
CA SER A 123 -1.53 -3.86 10.93
C SER A 123 -2.92 -3.26 10.77
N ASP A 124 -2.95 -1.96 10.50
CA ASP A 124 -4.12 -1.18 10.16
C ASP A 124 -4.65 -1.52 8.76
N PHE A 125 -5.94 -1.25 8.54
CA PHE A 125 -6.59 -1.35 7.24
C PHE A 125 -6.79 0.04 6.66
N ASP A 126 -6.08 0.34 5.57
CA ASP A 126 -6.31 1.53 4.75
C ASP A 126 -7.28 1.20 3.62
N VAL A 127 -8.49 1.75 3.68
CA VAL A 127 -9.56 1.47 2.72
C VAL A 127 -9.88 2.70 1.87
N TRP A 128 -9.67 2.60 0.56
CA TRP A 128 -10.14 3.59 -0.40
C TRP A 128 -11.59 3.33 -0.77
N VAL A 129 -12.43 4.35 -0.59
CA VAL A 129 -13.84 4.37 -0.98
C VAL A 129 -13.97 5.27 -2.19
N CYS A 130 -13.88 4.68 -3.37
CA CYS A 130 -13.91 5.42 -4.63
C CYS A 130 -15.34 5.71 -5.07
N HIS A 131 -15.63 6.97 -5.42
CA HIS A 131 -16.96 7.41 -5.86
C HIS A 131 -16.92 8.07 -7.26
N PRO A 132 -18.05 8.12 -8.00
CA PRO A 132 -18.13 8.89 -9.25
C PRO A 132 -17.97 10.39 -9.03
N PRO A 133 -17.57 11.15 -10.05
CA PRO A 133 -17.75 12.59 -10.02
C PRO A 133 -19.24 12.94 -9.85
N GLY A 134 -19.52 14.09 -9.22
CA GLY A 134 -20.89 14.62 -9.13
C GLY A 134 -21.61 14.39 -7.80
N LEU A 135 -21.00 13.75 -6.80
CA LEU A 135 -21.53 13.82 -5.43
C LEU A 135 -21.52 15.28 -4.94
N THR A 136 -22.65 15.75 -4.39
CA THR A 136 -22.70 17.06 -3.75
C THR A 136 -21.79 17.11 -2.52
N ARG A 137 -21.51 18.32 -2.01
CA ARG A 137 -20.74 18.48 -0.78
C ARG A 137 -21.41 17.76 0.40
N GLU A 138 -22.72 17.82 0.49
CA GLU A 138 -23.54 17.18 1.54
C GLU A 138 -23.45 15.66 1.43
N GLN A 139 -23.58 15.12 0.21
CA GLN A 139 -23.45 13.67 -0.03
C GLN A 139 -22.05 13.15 0.30
N ARG A 140 -20.99 13.91 -0.07
CA ARG A 140 -19.61 13.57 0.32
C ARG A 140 -19.42 13.62 1.83
N ASN A 141 -20.00 14.59 2.51
CA ASN A 141 -19.97 14.67 3.98
C ASN A 141 -20.73 13.52 4.64
N GLU A 142 -21.88 13.10 4.11
CA GLU A 142 -22.58 11.92 4.60
C GLU A 142 -21.77 10.64 4.41
N LEU A 143 -21.09 10.49 3.25
CA LEU A 143 -20.21 9.35 3.01
C LEU A 143 -19.03 9.33 3.99
N ARG A 144 -18.42 10.48 4.29
CA ARG A 144 -17.38 10.62 5.34
C ARG A 144 -17.90 10.25 6.74
N ARG A 145 -19.09 10.72 7.11
CA ARG A 145 -19.72 10.33 8.38
C ARG A 145 -20.02 8.84 8.45
N LYS A 146 -20.39 8.23 7.32
CA LYS A 146 -20.56 6.77 7.22
C LYS A 146 -19.25 6.05 7.45
N THR A 147 -18.14 6.49 6.83
CA THR A 147 -16.82 5.91 7.08
C THR A 147 -16.39 6.05 8.54
N GLU A 148 -16.61 7.21 9.17
CA GLU A 148 -16.30 7.44 10.59
C GLU A 148 -17.08 6.49 11.51
N ARG A 149 -18.36 6.27 11.25
CA ARG A 149 -19.20 5.31 12.01
C ARG A 149 -18.73 3.87 11.83
N ILE A 150 -18.27 3.50 10.64
CA ILE A 150 -17.69 2.17 10.38
C ILE A 150 -16.35 2.02 11.09
N SER A 151 -15.47 3.04 11.07
CA SER A 151 -14.22 3.03 11.85
C SER A 151 -14.49 2.91 13.35
N ALA A 152 -15.48 3.62 13.89
CA ALA A 152 -15.86 3.51 15.30
C ALA A 152 -16.32 2.08 15.66
N TRP A 153 -17.12 1.45 14.78
CA TRP A 153 -17.50 0.05 14.94
C TRP A 153 -16.29 -0.91 14.84
N ALA A 154 -15.36 -0.66 13.92
CA ALA A 154 -14.12 -1.44 13.80
C ALA A 154 -13.27 -1.37 15.09
N ARG A 155 -13.14 -0.19 15.70
CA ARG A 155 -12.43 -0.05 16.98
C ARG A 155 -13.07 -0.88 18.10
N ALA A 156 -14.40 -0.99 18.13
CA ALA A 156 -15.11 -1.81 19.12
C ALA A 156 -14.82 -3.31 18.99
N ILE A 157 -14.25 -3.76 17.87
CA ILE A 157 -13.79 -5.13 17.64
C ILE A 157 -12.25 -5.23 17.56
N GLU A 158 -11.54 -4.26 18.15
CA GLU A 158 -10.07 -4.19 18.20
C GLU A 158 -9.43 -4.18 16.81
N MET A 159 -10.03 -3.43 15.89
CA MET A 159 -9.49 -3.18 14.56
C MET A 159 -9.26 -1.70 14.34
N GLU A 160 -8.08 -1.37 13.83
CA GLU A 160 -7.78 -0.04 13.33
C GLU A 160 -8.04 0.00 11.82
N VAL A 161 -8.98 0.84 11.40
CA VAL A 161 -9.39 0.98 10.00
C VAL A 161 -9.51 2.45 9.66
N HIS A 162 -8.75 2.88 8.65
CA HIS A 162 -8.72 4.22 8.11
C HIS A 162 -9.38 4.22 6.74
N PHE A 163 -10.36 5.10 6.54
CA PHE A 163 -11.05 5.23 5.25
C PHE A 163 -10.66 6.51 4.55
N PHE A 164 -10.43 6.41 3.26
CA PHE A 164 -10.13 7.52 2.37
C PHE A 164 -11.22 7.60 1.31
N VAL A 165 -12.03 8.66 1.35
CA VAL A 165 -13.10 8.89 0.36
C VAL A 165 -12.46 9.58 -0.85
N MET A 166 -12.39 8.85 -1.97
CA MET A 166 -11.59 9.22 -3.15
C MET A 166 -12.45 9.46 -4.39
N GLU A 167 -12.21 10.56 -5.10
CA GLU A 167 -12.76 10.87 -6.42
C GLU A 167 -11.68 10.63 -7.48
N ALA A 168 -11.83 9.58 -8.30
CA ALA A 168 -10.79 9.09 -9.20
C ALA A 168 -10.24 10.16 -10.16
N GLU A 169 -11.14 10.96 -10.75
CA GLU A 169 -10.76 12.01 -11.69
C GLU A 169 -9.96 13.14 -11.01
N ARG A 170 -10.37 13.48 -9.78
CA ARG A 170 -9.69 14.49 -8.97
C ARG A 170 -8.32 14.00 -8.49
N PHE A 171 -8.25 12.74 -8.06
CA PHE A 171 -6.98 12.09 -7.71
C PHE A 171 -6.02 12.08 -8.90
N ARG A 172 -6.46 11.61 -10.08
CA ARG A 172 -5.66 11.58 -11.31
C ARG A 172 -5.17 12.96 -11.75
N ALA A 173 -5.93 14.02 -11.47
CA ALA A 173 -5.52 15.40 -11.74
C ALA A 173 -4.50 15.96 -10.73
N GLY A 174 -4.03 15.17 -9.77
CA GLY A 174 -3.18 15.63 -8.67
C GLY A 174 -3.91 16.49 -7.64
N GLY A 175 -5.24 16.40 -7.60
CA GLY A 175 -6.08 17.21 -6.71
C GLY A 175 -5.88 16.86 -5.24
N GLU A 176 -6.02 17.87 -4.37
CA GLU A 176 -5.98 17.72 -2.92
C GLU A 176 -7.17 16.86 -2.45
N GLU A 177 -6.92 15.59 -2.16
CA GLU A 177 -7.76 14.81 -1.28
C GLU A 177 -7.03 14.68 0.05
N ALA A 178 -7.62 15.25 1.11
CA ALA A 178 -7.03 15.24 2.45
C ALA A 178 -6.90 13.79 2.95
N LEU A 179 -5.75 13.17 2.69
CA LEU A 179 -5.34 11.86 3.21
C LEU A 179 -4.96 11.96 4.69
N SER A 180 -5.79 12.63 5.50
CA SER A 180 -5.56 13.16 6.86
C SER A 180 -4.98 14.58 6.91
N THR A 181 -5.34 15.31 7.97
CA THR A 181 -4.83 16.65 8.34
C THR A 181 -3.33 16.69 8.66
N GLU A 182 -2.67 15.53 8.77
CA GLU A 182 -1.23 15.43 9.06
C GLU A 182 -0.40 15.00 7.85
N SER A 183 -1.04 14.52 6.77
CA SER A 183 -0.35 14.16 5.54
C SER A 183 -0.30 15.37 4.63
N SER A 184 0.91 15.81 4.29
CA SER A 184 1.19 16.73 3.19
C SER A 184 0.84 16.07 1.85
N GLY A 185 -0.47 15.85 1.61
CA GLY A 185 -1.00 15.04 0.51
C GLY A 185 -0.64 15.52 -0.90
N LYS A 186 -0.14 16.76 -1.04
CA LYS A 186 0.43 17.26 -2.30
C LYS A 186 1.76 16.62 -2.67
N ILE A 187 2.55 16.15 -1.70
CA ILE A 187 3.98 15.87 -1.92
C ILE A 187 4.25 14.39 -2.26
N GLN A 188 3.23 13.54 -2.48
CA GLN A 188 3.43 12.09 -2.70
C GLN A 188 2.40 11.43 -3.64
N HIS A 189 1.76 12.17 -4.55
CA HIS A 189 0.67 11.64 -5.37
C HIS A 189 1.09 10.42 -6.23
N GLN A 190 2.17 10.52 -7.00
CA GLN A 190 2.67 9.44 -7.85
C GLN A 190 3.25 8.29 -7.03
N LEU A 191 3.93 8.57 -5.93
CA LEU A 191 4.46 7.52 -5.04
C LEU A 191 3.36 6.76 -4.29
N LEU A 192 2.27 7.44 -3.92
CA LEU A 192 1.08 6.80 -3.38
C LEU A 192 0.41 5.93 -4.44
N LEU A 193 0.37 6.38 -5.69
CA LEU A 193 -0.15 5.59 -6.81
C LEU A 193 0.74 4.36 -7.11
N ASP A 194 2.07 4.48 -7.00
CA ASP A 194 3.01 3.35 -7.04
C ASP A 194 2.70 2.32 -5.93
N GLU A 195 2.50 2.78 -4.69
CA GLU A 195 2.09 1.92 -3.58
C GLU A 195 0.72 1.28 -3.82
N PHE A 196 -0.26 2.04 -4.33
CA PHE A 196 -1.58 1.55 -4.67
C PHE A 196 -1.50 0.43 -5.71
N TYR A 197 -0.77 0.61 -6.82
CA TYR A 197 -0.75 -0.38 -7.89
C TYR A 197 -0.07 -1.69 -7.53
N ARG A 198 0.92 -1.68 -6.62
CA ARG A 198 1.55 -2.91 -6.13
C ARG A 198 0.81 -3.55 -4.95
N THR A 199 0.20 -2.76 -4.05
CA THR A 199 -0.41 -3.29 -2.82
C THR A 199 -1.92 -3.42 -2.85
N GLY A 200 -2.61 -2.65 -3.68
CA GLY A 200 -4.06 -2.54 -3.70
C GLY A 200 -4.76 -3.88 -3.91
N LEU A 201 -5.74 -4.15 -3.05
CA LEU A 201 -6.65 -5.30 -3.12
C LEU A 201 -8.06 -4.80 -3.38
N LEU A 202 -8.60 -5.16 -4.54
CA LEU A 202 -9.99 -4.89 -4.89
C LEU A 202 -10.90 -5.75 -4.02
N LEU A 203 -11.65 -5.11 -3.12
CA LEU A 203 -12.66 -5.76 -2.28
C LEU A 203 -13.99 -5.92 -3.02
N ALA A 204 -14.39 -4.88 -3.75
CA ALA A 204 -15.59 -4.86 -4.57
C ALA A 204 -15.56 -3.69 -5.54
N GLY A 205 -16.26 -3.82 -6.67
CA GLY A 205 -16.42 -2.76 -7.65
C GLY A 205 -15.49 -2.86 -8.84
N ARG A 206 -15.23 -1.70 -9.45
CA ARG A 206 -14.49 -1.56 -10.70
C ARG A 206 -13.01 -1.81 -10.51
N HIS A 207 -12.35 -2.41 -11.49
CA HIS A 207 -10.91 -2.64 -11.46
C HIS A 207 -10.13 -1.43 -12.00
N PRO A 208 -8.85 -1.22 -11.64
CA PRO A 208 -8.06 -0.16 -12.26
C PRO A 208 -7.83 -0.44 -13.75
N ILE A 209 -8.07 0.54 -14.62
CA ILE A 209 -7.81 0.40 -16.07
C ILE A 209 -6.32 0.24 -16.38
N TRP A 210 -5.45 0.68 -15.47
CA TRP A 210 -4.00 0.63 -15.60
C TRP A 210 -3.46 -0.78 -15.91
N TRP A 211 -4.12 -1.83 -15.42
CA TRP A 211 -3.77 -3.22 -15.74
C TRP A 211 -3.90 -3.56 -17.23
N LEU A 212 -4.71 -2.81 -17.98
CA LEU A 212 -4.96 -3.03 -19.42
C LEU A 212 -4.03 -2.20 -20.31
N VAL A 213 -3.23 -1.32 -19.73
CA VAL A 213 -2.20 -0.54 -20.44
C VAL A 213 -0.89 -1.31 -20.34
N PRO A 214 -0.23 -1.73 -21.43
CA PRO A 214 1.06 -2.42 -21.37
C PRO A 214 2.15 -1.59 -20.69
N PRO A 215 3.12 -2.21 -19.99
CA PRO A 215 4.24 -1.49 -19.39
C PRO A 215 5.01 -0.59 -20.37
N GLU A 216 5.14 -0.99 -21.63
CA GLU A 216 5.83 -0.23 -22.68
C GLU A 216 5.03 0.99 -23.15
N ALA A 217 3.72 1.00 -22.89
CA ALA A 217 2.81 2.09 -23.23
C ALA A 217 2.66 3.12 -22.09
N GLU A 218 3.32 2.92 -20.94
CA GLU A 218 3.18 3.81 -19.77
C GLU A 218 3.52 5.27 -20.10
N GLY A 219 4.55 5.50 -20.93
CA GLY A 219 4.93 6.84 -21.39
C GLY A 219 3.86 7.57 -22.22
N GLY A 220 2.87 6.85 -22.75
CA GLY A 220 1.71 7.36 -23.48
C GLY A 220 0.38 6.88 -22.88
N TYR A 221 0.32 6.73 -21.56
CA TYR A 221 -0.81 6.15 -20.82
C TYR A 221 -2.17 6.74 -21.23
N ASP A 222 -2.29 8.07 -21.22
CA ASP A 222 -3.56 8.76 -21.50
C ASP A 222 -4.09 8.49 -22.91
N ASP A 223 -3.19 8.45 -23.89
CA ASP A 223 -3.55 8.17 -25.28
C ASP A 223 -4.00 6.72 -25.44
N TYR A 224 -3.32 5.79 -24.75
CA TYR A 224 -3.67 4.38 -24.75
C TYR A 224 -5.04 4.13 -24.11
N VAL A 225 -5.30 4.71 -22.93
CA VAL A 225 -6.60 4.63 -22.25
C VAL A 225 -7.71 5.23 -23.10
N ARG A 226 -7.47 6.39 -23.74
CA ARG A 226 -8.44 7.02 -24.64
C ARG A 226 -8.78 6.11 -25.82
N GLU A 227 -7.79 5.42 -26.37
CA GLU A 227 -7.99 4.44 -27.44
C GLU A 227 -8.82 3.22 -26.97
N LEU A 228 -8.51 2.67 -25.79
CA LEU A 228 -9.25 1.54 -25.20
C LEU A 228 -10.73 1.89 -25.03
N LYS A 229 -11.02 3.08 -24.50
CA LYS A 229 -12.39 3.58 -24.29
C LYS A 229 -13.08 3.87 -25.63
N ARG A 230 -12.41 4.53 -26.59
CA ARG A 230 -12.97 4.84 -27.91
C ARG A 230 -13.36 3.59 -28.69
N ARG A 231 -12.54 2.53 -28.62
CA ARG A 231 -12.81 1.24 -29.27
C ARG A 231 -13.79 0.36 -28.51
N ARG A 232 -14.29 0.79 -27.34
CA ARG A 232 -15.19 0.03 -26.47
C ARG A 232 -14.62 -1.33 -26.04
N PHE A 233 -13.29 -1.42 -25.89
CA PHE A 233 -12.64 -2.60 -25.33
C PHE A 233 -12.83 -2.72 -23.81
N VAL A 234 -13.22 -1.62 -23.17
CA VAL A 234 -13.58 -1.54 -21.75
C VAL A 234 -14.91 -0.81 -21.67
N ARG A 235 -15.85 -1.35 -20.88
CA ARG A 235 -17.15 -0.69 -20.67
C ARG A 235 -17.01 0.43 -19.65
N ALA A 236 -17.80 1.49 -19.79
CA ALA A 236 -17.72 2.68 -18.92
C ALA A 236 -18.03 2.40 -17.43
N ASP A 237 -18.70 1.28 -17.13
CA ASP A 237 -19.09 0.83 -15.80
C ASP A 237 -18.13 -0.19 -15.16
N GLU A 238 -17.07 -0.59 -15.87
CA GLU A 238 -16.20 -1.71 -15.49
C GLU A 238 -14.88 -1.25 -14.83
N ASP A 239 -14.38 -0.06 -15.20
CA ASP A 239 -13.07 0.44 -14.78
C ASP A 239 -13.11 1.71 -13.92
N ILE A 240 -12.01 1.90 -13.20
CA ILE A 240 -11.62 3.17 -12.58
C ILE A 240 -10.24 3.58 -13.11
N ASP A 241 -10.08 4.87 -13.40
CA ASP A 241 -8.83 5.43 -13.90
C ASP A 241 -8.21 6.35 -12.84
N LEU A 242 -7.10 5.91 -12.26
CA LEU A 242 -6.34 6.65 -11.25
C LEU A 242 -5.09 7.32 -11.84
N GLY A 243 -4.84 7.16 -13.14
CA GLY A 243 -3.67 7.71 -13.84
C GLY A 243 -2.54 6.70 -14.08
N GLY A 244 -1.58 7.07 -14.93
CA GLY A 244 -0.35 6.32 -15.18
C GLY A 244 0.83 6.85 -14.37
N LEU A 245 1.93 6.09 -14.37
CA LEU A 245 3.15 6.33 -13.61
C LEU A 245 4.35 6.69 -14.51
N ALA A 246 4.10 7.39 -15.62
CA ALA A 246 5.14 7.67 -16.62
C ALA A 246 6.31 8.48 -16.06
N ARG A 247 6.06 9.39 -15.11
CA ARG A 247 7.07 10.24 -14.47
C ARG A 247 6.68 10.56 -13.04
N VAL A 248 7.63 10.38 -12.13
CA VAL A 248 7.51 10.85 -10.74
C VAL A 248 8.27 12.17 -10.60
N PRO A 249 7.64 13.25 -10.12
CA PRO A 249 8.35 14.49 -9.84
C PRO A 249 9.44 14.28 -8.80
N ALA A 250 10.63 14.87 -9.00
CA ALA A 250 11.74 14.76 -8.06
C ALA A 250 11.36 15.17 -6.62
N GLY A 251 10.48 16.17 -6.48
CA GLY A 251 9.98 16.63 -5.18
C GLY A 251 9.22 15.57 -4.39
N GLU A 252 8.63 14.56 -5.05
CA GLU A 252 7.87 13.55 -4.33
C GLU A 252 8.76 12.61 -3.49
N PHE A 253 9.97 12.28 -3.95
CA PHE A 253 10.88 11.41 -3.20
C PHE A 253 11.27 12.01 -1.86
N LEU A 254 11.54 13.32 -1.83
CA LEU A 254 11.85 14.01 -0.59
C LEU A 254 10.60 14.10 0.29
N GLY A 255 9.45 14.49 -0.24
CA GLY A 255 8.18 14.51 0.51
C GLY A 255 7.85 13.19 1.19
N ALA A 256 7.95 12.09 0.44
CA ALA A 256 7.77 10.73 0.94
C ALA A 256 8.78 10.37 2.02
N SER A 257 10.05 10.71 1.80
CA SER A 257 11.11 10.41 2.75
C SER A 257 10.97 11.19 4.06
N LEU A 258 10.60 12.47 4.00
CA LEU A 258 10.37 13.30 5.19
C LEU A 258 9.24 12.73 6.06
N TRP A 259 8.16 12.26 5.43
CA TRP A 259 7.07 11.60 6.14
C TRP A 259 7.52 10.30 6.80
N GLN A 260 8.27 9.45 6.07
CA GLN A 260 8.78 8.21 6.66
C GLN A 260 9.80 8.49 7.77
N LEU A 261 10.63 9.51 7.66
CA LEU A 261 11.54 9.93 8.73
C LEU A 261 10.78 10.38 9.98
N TYR A 262 9.64 11.07 9.82
CA TYR A 262 8.76 11.40 10.95
C TYR A 262 8.21 10.14 11.62
N LYS A 263 7.70 9.17 10.83
CA LYS A 263 7.22 7.88 11.34
C LYS A 263 8.34 7.01 11.93
N ALA A 264 9.58 7.17 11.48
CA ALA A 264 10.73 6.42 11.98
C ALA A 264 11.07 6.74 13.44
N ILE A 265 10.61 7.88 13.97
CA ILE A 265 10.77 8.24 15.39
C ILE A 265 10.06 7.22 16.28
N ASP A 266 8.85 6.77 15.88
CA ASP A 266 8.03 5.83 16.65
C ASP A 266 8.12 4.38 16.12
N SER A 267 8.51 4.20 14.85
CA SER A 267 8.52 2.89 14.19
C SER A 267 9.69 2.81 13.18
N PRO A 268 10.93 2.71 13.68
CA PRO A 268 12.13 2.87 12.84
C PRO A 268 12.27 1.78 11.77
N TYR A 269 12.08 0.51 12.10
CA TYR A 269 12.26 -0.60 11.14
C TYR A 269 11.27 -0.56 9.97
N LYS A 270 9.97 -0.31 10.24
CA LYS A 270 8.93 -0.21 9.19
C LYS A 270 9.23 0.94 8.23
N SER A 271 9.67 2.07 8.80
CA SER A 271 9.91 3.29 8.04
C SER A 271 11.21 3.23 7.23
N LEU A 272 12.25 2.59 7.77
CA LEU A 272 13.55 2.51 7.13
C LEU A 272 13.50 1.79 5.77
N LEU A 273 12.75 0.69 5.64
CA LEU A 273 12.57 0.03 4.33
C LEU A 273 11.98 0.96 3.28
N LYS A 274 10.97 1.76 3.66
CA LYS A 274 10.36 2.74 2.75
C LYS A 274 11.33 3.87 2.41
N ILE A 275 12.15 4.31 3.36
CA ILE A 275 13.20 5.33 3.14
C ILE A 275 14.27 4.81 2.17
N LEU A 276 14.76 3.58 2.37
CA LEU A 276 15.73 2.95 1.47
C LEU A 276 15.16 2.82 0.06
N LEU A 277 13.88 2.44 -0.09
CA LEU A 277 13.22 2.45 -1.40
C LEU A 277 13.22 3.83 -2.05
N MET A 278 12.98 4.91 -1.28
CA MET A 278 13.07 6.27 -1.81
C MET A 278 14.49 6.64 -2.24
N GLU A 279 15.52 6.20 -1.51
CA GLU A 279 16.90 6.36 -1.97
C GLU A 279 17.15 5.65 -3.30
N VAL A 280 16.66 4.40 -3.44
CA VAL A 280 16.81 3.67 -4.71
C VAL A 280 16.17 4.46 -5.84
N TYR A 281 14.92 4.90 -5.65
CA TYR A 281 14.23 5.68 -6.66
C TYR A 281 14.91 7.01 -6.98
N ALA A 282 15.44 7.71 -5.98
CA ALA A 282 16.22 8.94 -6.19
C ALA A 282 17.51 8.68 -6.98
N SER A 283 18.18 7.54 -6.75
CA SER A 283 19.39 7.15 -7.49
C SER A 283 19.13 6.81 -8.96
N GLU A 284 17.91 6.37 -9.29
CA GLU A 284 17.49 6.01 -10.65
C GLU A 284 16.92 7.21 -11.43
N TYR A 285 16.69 8.35 -10.76
CA TYR A 285 16.09 9.53 -11.39
C TYR A 285 16.96 10.08 -12.54
N PRO A 286 16.38 10.48 -13.69
CA PRO A 286 14.95 10.60 -14.00
C PRO A 286 14.27 9.32 -14.53
N ARG A 287 15.01 8.22 -14.71
CA ARG A 287 14.51 6.96 -15.29
C ARG A 287 14.28 5.93 -14.20
N VAL A 288 13.34 6.25 -13.31
CA VAL A 288 13.02 5.45 -12.13
C VAL A 288 12.33 4.15 -12.52
N ASP A 289 12.81 3.04 -11.98
CA ASP A 289 12.21 1.73 -12.19
C ASP A 289 11.28 1.38 -11.02
N LEU A 290 10.07 1.93 -11.07
CA LEU A 290 9.06 1.80 -10.01
C LEU A 290 8.67 0.33 -9.75
N LEU A 291 8.48 -0.02 -8.48
CA LEU A 291 8.07 -1.36 -8.05
C LEU A 291 6.73 -1.78 -8.66
N SER A 292 5.76 -0.87 -8.79
CA SER A 292 4.50 -1.17 -9.48
C SER A 292 4.73 -1.53 -10.95
N LEU A 293 5.66 -0.88 -11.65
CA LEU A 293 5.98 -1.22 -13.03
C LEU A 293 6.73 -2.55 -13.12
N ARG A 294 7.63 -2.87 -12.18
CA ARG A 294 8.23 -4.21 -12.06
C ARG A 294 7.15 -5.28 -11.84
N PHE A 295 6.24 -5.03 -10.90
CA PHE A 295 5.11 -5.92 -10.62
C PHE A 295 4.26 -6.14 -11.87
N LYS A 296 3.91 -5.05 -12.57
CA LYS A 296 3.13 -5.08 -13.80
C LYS A 296 3.80 -5.91 -14.88
N ARG A 297 5.10 -5.70 -15.14
CA ARG A 297 5.88 -6.48 -16.11
C ARG A 297 5.84 -7.97 -15.78
N ALA A 298 6.08 -8.36 -14.53
CA ALA A 298 6.01 -9.75 -14.10
C ALA A 298 4.64 -10.40 -14.40
N VAL A 299 3.53 -9.69 -14.12
CA VAL A 299 2.17 -10.18 -14.43
C VAL A 299 1.92 -10.28 -15.93
N TYR A 300 2.44 -9.35 -16.72
CA TYR A 300 2.38 -9.39 -18.19
C TYR A 300 3.16 -10.59 -18.74
N ASP A 301 4.33 -10.88 -18.17
CA ASP A 301 5.19 -12.03 -18.51
C ASP A 301 4.60 -13.37 -18.04
N GLY A 302 3.53 -13.33 -17.25
CA GLY A 302 2.76 -14.51 -16.85
C GLY A 302 3.11 -15.07 -15.49
N GLU A 303 3.88 -14.35 -14.69
CA GLU A 303 4.08 -14.70 -13.29
C GLU A 303 2.75 -14.60 -12.53
N THR A 304 2.46 -15.63 -11.74
CA THR A 304 1.25 -15.73 -10.91
C THR A 304 1.56 -16.23 -9.49
N ASP A 305 2.80 -16.60 -9.20
CA ASP A 305 3.22 -16.96 -7.86
C ASP A 305 3.24 -15.71 -6.97
N LEU A 306 2.30 -15.63 -6.03
CA LEU A 306 2.22 -14.45 -5.16
C LEU A 306 3.35 -14.35 -4.13
N ASP A 307 4.23 -15.34 -3.97
CA ASP A 307 5.43 -15.14 -3.15
C ASP A 307 6.47 -14.31 -3.91
N ARG A 308 6.62 -14.56 -5.20
CA ARG A 308 7.48 -13.76 -6.10
C ARG A 308 6.88 -12.38 -6.37
N LEU A 309 5.56 -12.32 -6.52
CA LEU A 309 4.84 -11.06 -6.69
C LEU A 309 4.56 -10.34 -5.37
N ASP A 310 5.01 -10.85 -4.21
CA ASP A 310 4.70 -10.20 -2.96
C ASP A 310 5.31 -8.78 -2.93
N PRO A 311 4.50 -7.71 -2.72
CA PRO A 311 4.99 -6.34 -2.83
C PRO A 311 6.11 -5.97 -1.85
N TYR A 312 6.24 -6.69 -0.73
CA TYR A 312 7.30 -6.48 0.24
C TYR A 312 8.55 -7.30 -0.11
N VAL A 313 8.40 -8.51 -0.65
CA VAL A 313 9.53 -9.29 -1.20
C VAL A 313 10.17 -8.53 -2.37
N MET A 314 9.36 -8.00 -3.29
CA MET A 314 9.86 -7.17 -4.40
C MET A 314 10.57 -5.89 -3.91
N LEU A 315 10.07 -5.29 -2.82
CA LEU A 315 10.71 -4.12 -2.20
C LEU A 315 12.08 -4.49 -1.65
N GLU A 316 12.16 -5.58 -0.89
CA GLU A 316 13.41 -6.07 -0.30
C GLU A 316 14.43 -6.40 -1.38
N ALA A 317 14.04 -7.14 -2.42
CA ALA A 317 14.90 -7.47 -3.55
C ALA A 317 15.45 -6.21 -4.25
N LYS A 318 14.60 -5.21 -4.50
CA LYS A 318 15.03 -3.94 -5.13
C LYS A 318 16.03 -3.17 -4.26
N VAL A 319 15.81 -3.14 -2.93
CA VAL A 319 16.74 -2.50 -1.99
C VAL A 319 18.06 -3.28 -1.92
N GLU A 320 17.99 -4.61 -1.92
CA GLU A 320 19.17 -5.49 -1.92
C GLU A 320 20.02 -5.31 -3.18
N GLU A 321 19.40 -5.27 -4.37
CA GLU A 321 20.06 -4.98 -5.65
C GLU A 321 20.88 -3.69 -5.57
N TYR A 322 20.26 -2.60 -5.09
CA TYR A 322 20.88 -1.30 -4.96
C TYR A 322 22.05 -1.30 -3.96
N LEU A 323 21.82 -1.79 -2.74
CA LEU A 323 22.86 -1.77 -1.70
C LEU A 323 24.04 -2.69 -2.05
N THR A 324 23.78 -3.80 -2.72
CA THR A 324 24.83 -4.69 -3.24
C THR A 324 25.65 -4.01 -4.33
N ALA A 325 24.99 -3.34 -5.29
CA ALA A 325 25.69 -2.59 -6.34
C ALA A 325 26.55 -1.45 -5.77
N CYS A 326 26.13 -0.83 -4.67
CA CYS A 326 26.92 0.18 -3.96
C CYS A 326 28.01 -0.40 -3.04
N GLY A 327 28.06 -1.72 -2.82
CA GLY A 327 29.00 -2.36 -1.88
C GLY A 327 28.69 -2.11 -0.40
N GLU A 328 27.45 -1.70 -0.07
CA GLU A 328 27.02 -1.24 1.25
C GLU A 328 26.57 -2.39 2.17
N ARG A 329 27.49 -3.28 2.52
CA ARG A 329 27.18 -4.54 3.24
C ARG A 329 26.47 -4.34 4.58
N GLU A 330 26.89 -3.38 5.39
CA GLU A 330 26.27 -3.12 6.70
C GLU A 330 24.83 -2.61 6.57
N ARG A 331 24.57 -1.82 5.54
CA ARG A 331 23.22 -1.29 5.24
C ARG A 331 22.31 -2.39 4.74
N LEU A 332 22.85 -3.27 3.90
CA LEU A 332 22.15 -4.44 3.40
C LEU A 332 21.71 -5.34 4.55
N GLU A 333 22.61 -5.64 5.49
CA GLU A 333 22.27 -6.44 6.67
C GLU A 333 21.21 -5.76 7.55
N LEU A 334 21.26 -4.43 7.71
CA LEU A 334 20.18 -3.71 8.38
C LEU A 334 18.84 -3.81 7.62
N ALA A 335 18.84 -3.67 6.30
CA ALA A 335 17.62 -3.78 5.48
C ALA A 335 16.96 -5.16 5.64
N ARG A 336 17.76 -6.24 5.58
CA ARG A 336 17.31 -7.62 5.81
C ARG A 336 16.70 -7.82 7.19
N ARG A 337 17.33 -7.27 8.25
CA ARG A 337 16.76 -7.29 9.62
C ARG A 337 15.47 -6.49 9.72
N CYS A 338 15.38 -5.32 9.08
CA CYS A 338 14.14 -4.54 9.01
C CYS A 338 13.01 -5.34 8.36
N PHE A 339 13.30 -6.02 7.25
CA PHE A 339 12.34 -6.87 6.56
C PHE A 339 11.91 -8.06 7.42
N TYR A 340 12.87 -8.77 8.02
CA TYR A 340 12.59 -9.88 8.94
C TYR A 340 11.66 -9.45 10.09
N PHE A 341 11.95 -8.32 10.75
CA PHE A 341 11.10 -7.78 11.81
C PHE A 341 9.75 -7.28 11.31
N LYS A 342 9.66 -6.77 10.08
CA LYS A 342 8.39 -6.34 9.50
C LYS A 342 7.49 -7.53 9.17
N VAL A 343 8.06 -8.66 8.73
CA VAL A 343 7.32 -9.91 8.51
C VAL A 343 6.90 -10.54 9.83
N GLY A 344 7.78 -10.53 10.84
CA GLY A 344 7.48 -10.96 12.21
C GLY A 344 7.30 -12.48 12.37
N GLU A 345 7.83 -13.27 11.44
CA GLU A 345 7.83 -14.74 11.53
C GLU A 345 9.08 -15.23 12.27
N ARG A 346 8.90 -15.88 13.43
CA ARG A 346 10.00 -16.35 14.28
C ARG A 346 10.51 -17.71 13.83
N LEU A 347 11.63 -17.72 13.12
CA LEU A 347 12.17 -18.94 12.51
C LEU A 347 12.91 -19.87 13.48
N SER A 348 13.34 -19.38 14.65
CA SER A 348 13.98 -20.19 15.70
C SER A 348 13.00 -21.03 16.50
N GLU A 349 11.72 -20.64 16.56
CA GLU A 349 10.68 -21.38 17.29
C GLU A 349 10.15 -22.56 16.43
N PRO A 350 9.83 -23.74 17.03
CA PRO A 350 9.23 -24.85 16.28
C PRO A 350 7.89 -24.45 15.64
N GLU A 351 7.46 -25.13 14.58
CA GLU A 351 6.27 -24.76 13.79
C GLU A 351 4.99 -24.63 14.64
N PRO A 352 4.38 -23.44 14.71
CA PRO A 352 2.99 -23.32 15.14
C PRO A 352 2.07 -23.84 14.02
N HIS A 353 0.90 -24.35 14.41
CA HIS A 353 -0.13 -24.97 13.56
C HIS A 353 -0.31 -24.37 12.15
N ALA A 354 -0.41 -25.26 11.13
CA ALA A 354 -0.92 -25.21 9.75
C ALA A 354 -1.03 -23.89 8.93
N HIS A 355 -1.27 -22.71 9.51
CA HIS A 355 -1.58 -21.46 8.81
C HIS A 355 -0.38 -20.53 8.57
N THR A 356 0.80 -20.79 9.15
CA THR A 356 2.04 -19.99 8.97
C THR A 356 3.04 -20.60 7.98
N GLY A 357 2.77 -21.79 7.44
CA GLY A 357 3.74 -22.57 6.66
C GLY A 357 4.36 -21.79 5.49
N ARG A 358 3.53 -21.13 4.69
CA ARG A 358 3.98 -20.42 3.48
C ARG A 358 4.86 -19.20 3.78
N ARG A 359 4.40 -18.30 4.65
CA ARG A 359 5.19 -17.13 5.09
C ARG A 359 6.54 -17.60 5.65
N ARG A 360 6.51 -18.67 6.45
CA ARG A 360 7.69 -19.26 7.03
C ARG A 360 8.64 -19.86 5.99
N GLU A 361 8.13 -20.53 4.96
CA GLU A 361 8.92 -21.07 3.85
C GLU A 361 9.66 -19.98 3.08
N VAL A 362 8.96 -18.89 2.73
CA VAL A 362 9.58 -17.72 2.05
C VAL A 362 10.68 -17.14 2.93
N MET A 363 10.40 -16.90 4.22
CA MET A 363 11.42 -16.37 5.13
C MET A 363 12.60 -17.33 5.33
N ARG A 364 12.36 -18.64 5.41
CA ARG A 364 13.44 -19.64 5.48
C ARG A 364 14.32 -19.62 4.23
N ALA A 365 13.73 -19.46 3.04
CA ALA A 365 14.47 -19.35 1.79
C ALA A 365 15.35 -18.09 1.80
N LEU A 366 14.77 -16.94 2.11
CA LEU A 366 15.49 -15.66 2.18
C LEU A 366 16.62 -15.69 3.21
N THR A 367 16.39 -16.15 4.45
CA THR A 367 17.44 -16.16 5.47
C THR A 367 18.58 -17.12 5.13
N ARG A 368 18.31 -18.19 4.37
CA ARG A 368 19.36 -19.09 3.85
C ARG A 368 20.20 -18.40 2.78
N GLU A 369 19.55 -17.68 1.86
CA GLU A 369 20.22 -16.90 0.81
C GLU A 369 21.10 -15.78 1.41
N TRP A 370 20.63 -15.12 2.47
CA TRP A 370 21.40 -14.12 3.20
C TRP A 370 22.58 -14.70 3.99
N GLY A 371 22.63 -16.03 4.17
CA GLY A 371 23.69 -16.71 4.91
C GLY A 371 23.52 -16.67 6.44
N TRP A 372 22.33 -16.34 6.94
CA TRP A 372 22.04 -16.33 8.38
C TRP A 372 22.04 -17.75 8.95
N LYS A 373 22.67 -17.90 10.11
CA LYS A 373 22.76 -19.15 10.85
C LYS A 373 21.65 -19.23 11.89
N SER A 374 21.46 -20.42 12.46
CA SER A 374 20.51 -20.64 13.55
C SER A 374 20.74 -19.69 14.73
N VAL A 375 22.00 -19.38 15.05
CA VAL A 375 22.34 -18.43 16.12
C VAL A 375 21.80 -17.03 15.83
N ASP A 376 21.91 -16.55 14.58
CA ASP A 376 21.39 -15.25 14.18
C ASP A 376 19.87 -15.18 14.34
N LEU A 377 19.17 -16.25 13.94
CA LEU A 377 17.71 -16.35 14.09
C LEU A 377 17.26 -16.34 15.55
N HIS A 378 17.89 -17.14 16.42
CA HIS A 378 17.58 -17.16 17.86
C HIS A 378 17.76 -15.77 18.47
N VAL A 379 18.82 -15.10 18.07
CA VAL A 379 19.15 -13.77 18.52
C VAL A 379 18.12 -12.75 18.06
N LEU A 380 17.71 -12.77 16.78
CA LEU A 380 16.72 -11.86 16.22
C LEU A 380 15.31 -12.12 16.77
N ASP A 381 14.93 -13.38 16.98
CA ASP A 381 13.62 -13.75 17.54
C ASP A 381 13.51 -13.42 19.03
N ALA A 382 14.64 -13.41 19.75
CA ALA A 382 14.73 -12.96 21.14
C ALA A 382 14.64 -11.42 21.29
N ARG A 383 14.26 -10.68 20.24
CA ARG A 383 14.19 -9.21 20.19
C ARG A 383 13.51 -8.58 21.42
N ALA A 384 12.34 -9.10 21.81
CA ALA A 384 11.59 -8.59 22.97
C ALA A 384 12.34 -8.75 24.32
N SER A 385 13.38 -9.57 24.36
CA SER A 385 14.20 -9.86 25.55
C SER A 385 15.64 -9.34 25.43
N TRP A 386 15.94 -8.52 24.41
CA TRP A 386 17.26 -7.96 24.24
C TRP A 386 17.72 -7.15 25.45
N LYS A 387 18.95 -7.40 25.88
CA LYS A 387 19.61 -6.62 26.93
C LYS A 387 19.92 -5.20 26.42
N ILE A 388 19.98 -4.27 27.37
CA ILE A 388 20.11 -2.83 27.08
C ILE A 388 21.27 -2.46 26.15
N HIS A 389 22.43 -3.11 26.27
CA HIS A 389 23.60 -2.85 25.40
C HIS A 389 23.29 -3.12 23.93
N ARG A 390 22.57 -4.22 23.64
CA ARG A 390 22.19 -4.58 22.29
C ARG A 390 21.15 -3.63 21.72
N VAL A 391 20.17 -3.22 22.53
CA VAL A 391 19.19 -2.20 22.14
C VAL A 391 19.89 -0.88 21.79
N LEU A 392 20.90 -0.48 22.57
CA LEU A 392 21.70 0.71 22.30
C LEU A 392 22.55 0.61 21.03
N ASP A 393 23.19 -0.54 20.79
CA ASP A 393 23.95 -0.78 19.57
C ASP A 393 23.06 -0.74 18.33
N GLU A 394 21.91 -1.39 18.39
CA GLU A 394 20.94 -1.40 17.30
C GLU A 394 20.34 -0.02 17.05
N ARG A 395 20.04 0.73 18.11
CA ARG A 395 19.60 2.13 18.03
C ARG A 395 20.62 2.98 17.29
N ARG A 396 21.91 2.86 17.62
CA ARG A 396 22.97 3.60 16.95
C ARG A 396 22.96 3.31 15.44
N ILE A 397 22.92 2.03 15.06
CA ILE A 397 22.88 1.62 13.65
C ILE A 397 21.67 2.22 12.93
N LEU A 398 20.47 2.16 13.52
CA LEU A 398 19.26 2.75 12.94
C LEU A 398 19.37 4.27 12.78
N VAL A 399 19.83 4.98 13.81
CA VAL A 399 19.98 6.44 13.80
C VAL A 399 20.99 6.88 12.75
N ASP A 400 22.12 6.18 12.64
CA ASP A 400 23.15 6.47 11.65
C ASP A 400 22.59 6.30 10.22
N GLN A 401 21.80 5.25 9.99
CA GLN A 401 21.15 5.05 8.68
C GLN A 401 20.07 6.10 8.38
N LEU A 402 19.19 6.43 9.34
CA LEU A 402 18.19 7.49 9.14
C LEU A 402 18.85 8.84 8.82
N THR A 403 19.94 9.16 9.52
CA THR A 403 20.72 10.39 9.29
C THR A 403 21.36 10.40 7.91
N ARG A 404 21.93 9.26 7.49
CA ARG A 404 22.52 9.10 6.17
C ARG A 404 21.48 9.28 5.06
N SER A 405 20.33 8.62 5.18
CA SER A 405 19.24 8.73 4.21
C SER A 405 18.68 10.14 4.12
N TYR A 406 18.48 10.80 5.27
CA TYR A 406 18.07 12.20 5.30
C TYR A 406 19.04 13.11 4.52
N ARG A 407 20.35 12.94 4.72
CA ARG A 407 21.37 13.72 3.99
C ARG A 407 21.31 13.45 2.50
N MET A 408 21.34 12.18 2.07
CA MET A 408 21.28 11.81 0.65
C MET A 408 20.03 12.41 -0.04
N LEU A 409 18.86 12.27 0.57
CA LEU A 409 17.60 12.76 0.00
C LEU A 409 17.50 14.29 0.02
N SER A 410 18.08 14.92 1.04
CA SER A 410 18.23 16.38 1.07
C SER A 410 19.17 16.88 -0.02
N ASP A 411 20.26 16.17 -0.29
CA ASP A 411 21.24 16.51 -1.33
C ASP A 411 20.60 16.39 -2.72
N PHE A 412 19.91 15.28 -2.97
CA PHE A 412 19.13 15.07 -4.19
C PHE A 412 18.11 16.20 -4.42
N ALA A 413 17.38 16.59 -3.38
CA ALA A 413 16.43 17.70 -3.49
C ALA A 413 17.12 19.06 -3.74
N ARG A 414 18.31 19.27 -3.17
CA ARG A 414 19.11 20.48 -3.38
C ARG A 414 19.64 20.57 -4.81
N GLU A 415 19.91 19.46 -5.47
CA GLU A 415 20.28 19.39 -6.88
C GLU A 415 19.07 19.62 -7.80
N HIS A 416 17.87 19.24 -7.36
CA HIS A 416 16.62 19.30 -8.15
C HIS A 416 15.65 20.41 -7.70
N ARG A 417 16.15 21.47 -7.03
CA ARG A 417 15.32 22.55 -6.43
C ARG A 417 14.36 23.23 -7.38
N HIS A 418 14.70 23.33 -8.67
CA HIS A 418 13.82 23.94 -9.67
C HIS A 418 12.53 23.15 -9.91
N THR A 419 12.50 21.88 -9.51
CA THR A 419 11.35 20.97 -9.65
C THR A 419 10.69 20.57 -8.33
N ALA A 420 11.32 20.86 -7.19
CA ALA A 420 10.84 20.47 -5.87
C ALA A 420 10.20 21.67 -5.13
N SER A 421 8.87 21.71 -5.07
CA SER A 421 8.14 22.65 -4.22
C SER A 421 8.09 22.13 -2.79
N ILE A 422 9.21 22.18 -2.07
CA ILE A 422 9.26 21.79 -0.65
C ILE A 422 9.62 23.02 0.17
N ASP A 423 8.82 23.26 1.22
CA ASP A 423 9.05 24.36 2.14
C ASP A 423 10.37 24.11 2.92
N PRO A 424 11.37 25.00 2.80
CA PRO A 424 12.59 24.91 3.60
C PRO A 424 12.34 24.92 5.12
N LEU A 425 11.20 25.45 5.58
CA LEU A 425 10.79 25.42 6.98
C LEU A 425 10.45 24.00 7.46
N ASP A 426 9.78 23.20 6.62
CA ASP A 426 9.44 21.81 6.94
C ASP A 426 10.69 20.96 7.07
N LEU A 427 11.65 21.15 6.16
CA LEU A 427 12.97 20.50 6.19
C LEU A 427 13.73 20.83 7.48
N ASN A 428 13.80 22.12 7.84
CA ASN A 428 14.49 22.55 9.06
C ASN A 428 13.80 22.06 10.33
N THR A 429 12.46 22.08 10.36
CA THR A 429 11.67 21.60 11.51
C THR A 429 11.88 20.10 11.71
N LEU A 430 11.85 19.33 10.62
CA LEU A 430 12.11 17.89 10.70
C LEU A 430 13.54 17.60 11.12
N GLY A 431 14.52 18.27 10.51
CA GLY A 431 15.92 18.15 10.92
C GLY A 431 16.07 18.37 12.42
N ARG A 432 15.50 19.47 12.94
CA ARG A 432 15.49 19.76 14.39
C ARG A 432 14.79 18.68 15.21
N LYS A 433 13.67 18.11 14.75
CA LYS A 433 12.98 17.00 15.43
C LYS A 433 13.83 15.73 15.45
N LEU A 434 14.44 15.34 14.33
CA LEU A 434 15.33 14.17 14.25
C LEU A 434 16.54 14.34 15.17
N TYR A 435 17.20 15.50 15.13
CA TYR A 435 18.28 15.82 16.06
C TYR A 435 17.78 15.82 17.50
N ALA A 436 16.66 16.48 17.81
CA ALA A 436 16.10 16.51 19.16
C ALA A 436 15.71 15.11 19.67
N SER A 437 15.27 14.19 18.82
CA SER A 437 14.94 12.81 19.20
C SER A 437 16.19 11.96 19.42
N PHE A 438 17.18 12.05 18.52
CA PHE A 438 18.29 11.09 18.47
C PHE A 438 19.63 11.61 19.03
N GLU A 439 19.87 12.92 19.05
CA GLU A 439 21.13 13.52 19.53
C GLU A 439 21.31 13.30 21.04
N ARG A 440 22.53 12.91 21.44
CA ARG A 440 22.92 12.84 22.85
C ARG A 440 23.37 14.21 23.33
N LYS A 441 22.80 14.69 24.44
CA LYS A 441 23.24 15.92 25.12
C LYS A 441 23.35 15.70 26.61
N ALA A 442 24.31 16.37 27.24
CA ALA A 442 24.42 16.39 28.69
C ALA A 442 23.09 16.83 29.32
N GLY A 443 22.59 16.07 30.30
CA GLY A 443 21.32 16.34 30.98
C GLY A 443 20.06 15.92 30.22
N LYS A 444 20.15 15.41 28.98
CA LYS A 444 19.00 14.89 28.24
C LYS A 444 18.69 13.45 28.68
N VAL A 445 17.45 13.20 29.07
CA VAL A 445 16.94 11.84 29.31
C VAL A 445 16.73 11.16 27.96
N GLU A 446 17.47 10.08 27.69
CA GLU A 446 17.36 9.32 26.44
C GLU A 446 16.22 8.31 26.50
N ILE A 447 15.37 8.30 25.48
CA ILE A 447 14.44 7.19 25.22
C ILE A 447 15.24 6.11 24.48
N ILE A 448 15.53 5.01 25.18
CA ILE A 448 16.43 3.96 24.68
C ILE A 448 15.68 2.94 23.80
N ASN A 449 14.39 2.71 24.03
CA ASN A 449 13.60 1.73 23.28
C ASN A 449 12.32 2.34 22.66
N PRO A 450 12.40 3.06 21.53
CA PRO A 450 11.24 3.55 20.78
C PRO A 450 10.60 2.44 19.91
N GLY A 451 10.51 1.21 20.41
CA GLY A 451 10.08 0.04 19.63
C GLY A 451 11.23 -0.65 18.87
N ILE A 452 12.44 -0.64 19.43
CA ILE A 452 13.61 -1.40 18.95
C ILE A 452 13.57 -2.84 19.45
N SER A 453 13.13 -3.08 20.68
CA SER A 453 12.89 -4.40 21.29
C SER A 453 11.45 -4.55 21.72
#